data_AF-A0A383AJ03-F1
#
_entry.id   AF-A0A383AJ03-F1
#
_cell.length_a   1.000
_cell.length_b   1.000
_cell.length_c   1.000
_cell.angle_alpha   90.00
_cell.angle_beta   90.00
_cell.angle_gamma   90.00
#
_symmetry.space_group_name_H-M   'P 1'
#
loop_
_entity.id
_entity.type
_entity.pdbx_description
1 polymer ?
#
loop_
_entity_poly.entity_id
_entity_poly.type
_entity_poly.pdbx_seq_one_letter_code
_entity_poly.pdbx_strand_id
1 'polypeptide(L)'
;AFINSQGKRSLFPDRATHSALCAADNAVDHGNMAMYGFTNKGVDSLLPLVKSWCNPPEISDLSGANKAAYDKDQRAYIIDKESDKISFVLNGSEKTPVHNVCLVIKNWSDKNNAALLINDKKMEKGKSFRQGIVYDTNGNETLILWYKLNSTKPVSMKIEKE
;
A
#
# COMPACT_ATOMS: atom_id res chain seq x y z
N ALA A 1 -32.62 -4.69 12.79
CA ALA A 1 -32.47 -4.66 14.26
C ALA A 1 -31.11 -4.06 14.58
N PHE A 2 -30.99 -3.23 15.62
CA PHE A 2 -29.70 -2.66 16.03
C PHE A 2 -28.90 -3.70 16.84
N ILE A 3 -27.59 -3.76 16.61
CA ILE A 3 -26.65 -4.65 17.30
C ILE A 3 -25.84 -3.82 18.29
N ASN A 4 -25.63 -4.31 19.51
CA ASN A 4 -24.74 -3.63 20.45
C ASN A 4 -23.28 -3.84 20.05
N SER A 5 -22.58 -2.74 19.74
CA SER A 5 -21.14 -2.72 19.42
C SER A 5 -20.48 -1.57 20.17
N GLN A 6 -19.41 -1.86 20.91
CA GLN A 6 -18.66 -0.85 21.69
C GLN A 6 -19.53 -0.02 22.65
N GLY A 7 -20.55 -0.64 23.28
CA GLY A 7 -21.44 0.04 24.22
C GLY A 7 -22.49 0.97 23.57
N LYS A 8 -22.61 0.98 22.23
CA LYS A 8 -23.63 1.74 21.50
C LYS A 8 -24.41 0.85 20.52
N ARG A 9 -25.58 1.34 20.09
CA ARG A 9 -26.38 0.71 19.04
C ARG A 9 -25.72 0.94 17.67
N SER A 10 -25.36 -0.15 17.01
CA SER A 10 -24.82 -0.17 15.64
C SER A 10 -25.84 -0.70 14.66
N LEU A 11 -25.80 -0.21 13.42
CA LEU A 11 -26.57 -0.75 12.30
C LEU A 11 -25.91 -2.01 11.71
N PHE A 12 -24.58 -2.08 11.74
CA PHE A 12 -23.79 -3.16 11.18
C PHE A 12 -22.73 -3.64 12.19
N PRO A 13 -22.48 -4.96 12.29
CA PRO A 13 -21.59 -5.54 13.31
C PRO A 13 -20.09 -5.34 13.01
N ASP A 14 -19.75 -5.02 11.77
CA ASP A 14 -18.40 -4.92 11.24
C ASP A 14 -17.81 -3.49 11.28
N ARG A 15 -18.63 -2.49 11.63
CA ARG A 15 -18.21 -1.08 11.66
C ARG A 15 -18.03 -0.58 13.10
N ALA A 16 -16.94 0.13 13.36
CA ALA A 16 -16.75 0.85 14.62
C ALA A 16 -17.74 2.03 14.68
N THR A 17 -18.79 1.89 15.48
CA THR A 17 -19.95 2.80 15.52
C THR A 17 -19.59 4.23 15.94
N HIS A 18 -18.46 4.42 16.62
CA HIS A 18 -17.98 5.74 17.07
C HIS A 18 -17.31 6.58 15.98
N SER A 19 -16.74 5.93 14.95
CA SER A 19 -16.02 6.62 13.85
C SER A 19 -16.82 6.67 12.55
N ALA A 20 -17.95 5.95 12.48
CA ALA A 20 -18.77 5.79 11.27
C ALA A 20 -20.03 6.67 11.29
N LEU A 21 -19.92 7.97 11.61
CA LEU A 21 -21.06 8.89 11.56
C LEU A 21 -21.55 9.15 10.11
N CYS A 22 -20.73 8.89 9.10
CA CYS A 22 -21.09 9.06 7.70
C CYS A 22 -20.40 7.98 6.85
N ALA A 23 -20.94 6.76 6.84
CA ALA A 23 -20.64 5.88 5.72
C ALA A 23 -21.36 6.47 4.51
N ALA A 24 -20.61 7.07 3.59
CA ALA A 24 -21.15 7.64 2.36
C ALA A 24 -21.44 6.51 1.36
N ASP A 25 -22.18 5.48 1.80
CA ASP A 25 -22.47 4.26 1.03
C ASP A 25 -23.19 4.58 -0.30
N ASN A 26 -23.80 5.76 -0.42
CA ASN A 26 -24.49 6.26 -1.62
C ASN A 26 -23.72 7.37 -2.37
N ALA A 27 -22.49 7.73 -1.97
CA ALA A 27 -21.69 8.72 -2.67
C ALA A 27 -20.89 8.04 -3.79
N VAL A 28 -21.46 8.05 -4.99
CA VAL A 28 -20.88 7.44 -6.20
C VAL A 28 -19.68 8.22 -6.75
N ASP A 29 -19.63 9.54 -6.56
CA ASP A 29 -18.61 10.39 -7.17
C ASP A 29 -17.44 10.73 -6.23
N HIS A 30 -17.66 10.74 -4.90
CA HIS A 30 -16.64 11.09 -3.91
C HIS A 30 -16.81 10.31 -2.60
N GLY A 31 -15.76 9.62 -2.14
CA GLY A 31 -15.67 9.17 -0.74
C GLY A 31 -16.32 7.84 -0.37
N ASN A 32 -16.40 6.88 -1.29
CA ASN A 32 -16.87 5.51 -1.00
C ASN A 32 -15.92 4.68 -0.12
N MET A 33 -14.74 5.19 0.24
CA MET A 33 -13.77 4.51 1.09
C MET A 33 -13.42 5.31 2.34
N ALA A 34 -13.48 4.63 3.49
CA ALA A 34 -13.05 5.16 4.77
C ALA A 34 -11.98 4.25 5.38
N MET A 35 -10.82 4.82 5.73
CA MET A 35 -9.82 4.15 6.54
C MET A 35 -10.02 4.56 8.01
N TYR A 36 -10.33 3.59 8.86
CA TYR A 36 -10.55 3.82 10.29
C TYR A 36 -9.82 2.76 11.12
N GLY A 37 -9.50 3.12 12.36
CA GLY A 37 -8.77 2.26 13.29
C GLY A 37 -8.53 2.97 14.61
N PHE A 38 -7.95 2.24 15.56
CA PHE A 38 -7.61 2.79 16.88
C PHE A 38 -6.10 3.03 16.97
N THR A 39 -5.72 4.16 17.54
CA THR A 39 -4.33 4.51 17.81
C THR A 39 -4.23 5.16 19.18
N ASN A 40 -3.13 4.90 19.89
CA ASN A 40 -2.76 5.60 21.12
C ASN A 40 -1.87 6.82 20.86
N LYS A 41 -1.61 7.14 19.58
CA LYS A 41 -0.79 8.28 19.16
C LYS A 41 -1.66 9.51 18.89
N GLY A 42 -1.06 10.70 18.99
CA GLY A 42 -1.69 11.96 18.61
C GLY A 42 -2.04 12.03 17.11
N VAL A 43 -2.96 12.94 16.77
CA VAL A 43 -3.48 13.12 15.40
C VAL A 43 -2.39 13.39 14.37
N ASP A 44 -1.34 14.13 14.74
CA ASP A 44 -0.23 14.49 13.85
C ASP A 44 0.50 13.25 13.31
N SER A 45 0.50 12.15 14.08
CA SER A 45 1.12 10.89 13.65
C SER A 45 0.39 10.24 12.47
N LEU A 46 -0.85 10.65 12.19
CA LEU A 46 -1.66 10.17 11.07
C LEU A 46 -1.46 11.00 9.80
N LEU A 47 -0.87 12.20 9.89
CA LEU A 47 -0.69 13.08 8.74
C LEU A 47 0.09 12.42 7.59
N PRO A 48 1.21 11.69 7.82
CA PRO A 48 1.91 11.01 6.73
C PRO A 48 1.06 9.93 6.07
N LEU A 49 0.27 9.19 6.86
CA LEU A 49 -0.65 8.17 6.34
C LEU A 49 -1.70 8.80 5.43
N VAL A 50 -2.40 9.83 5.91
CA VAL A 50 -3.44 10.52 5.14
C VAL A 50 -2.87 11.13 3.86
N LYS A 51 -1.73 11.82 3.94
CA LYS A 51 -1.06 12.41 2.77
C LYS A 51 -0.68 11.34 1.75
N SER A 52 -0.03 10.25 2.19
CA SER A 52 0.39 9.17 1.28
C SER A 52 -0.77 8.41 0.63
N TRP A 53 -1.93 8.33 1.30
CA TRP A 53 -3.09 7.62 0.77
C TRP A 53 -3.91 8.47 -0.20
N CYS A 54 -4.06 9.77 0.10
CA CYS A 54 -4.79 10.71 -0.76
C CYS A 54 -3.94 11.21 -1.93
N ASN A 55 -2.65 11.44 -1.71
CA ASN A 55 -1.69 11.97 -2.67
C ASN A 55 -0.41 11.10 -2.63
N PRO A 56 -0.46 9.88 -3.19
CA PRO A 56 0.68 8.98 -3.19
C PRO A 56 1.87 9.60 -3.93
N PRO A 57 3.12 9.34 -3.50
CA PRO A 57 4.31 9.66 -4.29
C PRO A 57 4.20 9.11 -5.72
N GLU A 58 4.48 9.94 -6.72
CA GLU A 58 4.53 9.50 -8.11
C GLU A 58 5.72 8.59 -8.37
N ILE A 59 5.57 7.70 -9.35
CA ILE A 59 6.64 6.86 -9.86
C ILE A 59 7.35 7.60 -10.99
N SER A 60 8.68 7.59 -10.97
CA SER A 60 9.54 8.02 -12.09
C SER A 60 10.65 7.01 -12.34
N ASP A 61 11.37 7.16 -13.44
CA ASP A 61 12.49 6.29 -13.83
C ASP A 61 12.14 4.79 -13.85
N LEU A 62 10.91 4.47 -14.28
CA LEU A 62 10.43 3.08 -14.33
C LEU A 62 11.18 2.28 -15.40
N SER A 63 11.70 1.13 -15.01
CA SER A 63 12.35 0.16 -15.90
C SER A 63 11.99 -1.27 -15.48
N GLY A 64 11.87 -2.17 -16.47
CA GLY A 64 11.54 -3.58 -16.27
C GLY A 64 10.05 -3.87 -16.05
N ALA A 65 9.18 -2.89 -16.28
CA ALA A 65 7.73 -3.02 -16.15
C ALA A 65 7.02 -2.15 -17.21
N ASN A 66 5.90 -2.64 -17.72
CA ASN A 66 5.08 -1.91 -18.69
C ASN A 66 4.37 -0.73 -18.03
N LYS A 67 3.77 -1.02 -16.86
CA LYS A 67 2.90 -0.09 -16.15
C LYS A 67 3.17 -0.20 -14.66
N ALA A 68 3.19 0.95 -14.00
CA ALA A 68 3.16 1.04 -12.56
C ALA A 68 2.22 2.17 -12.13
N ALA A 69 1.24 1.86 -11.30
CA ALA A 69 0.25 2.84 -10.84
C ALA A 69 -0.17 2.56 -9.40
N TYR A 70 -0.52 3.61 -8.67
CA TYR A 70 -1.05 3.45 -7.32
C TYR A 70 -2.54 3.10 -7.36
N ASP A 71 -2.90 2.02 -6.67
CA ASP A 71 -4.28 1.63 -6.40
C ASP A 71 -4.64 2.07 -4.98
N LYS A 72 -5.59 3.00 -4.90
CA LYS A 72 -6.03 3.61 -3.63
C LYS A 72 -6.78 2.61 -2.75
N ASP A 73 -7.50 1.67 -3.34
CA ASP A 73 -8.33 0.69 -2.64
C ASP A 73 -7.45 -0.32 -1.91
N GLN A 74 -6.34 -0.71 -2.54
CA GLN A 74 -5.33 -1.61 -1.97
C GLN A 74 -4.25 -0.88 -1.16
N ARG A 75 -4.17 0.45 -1.27
CA ARG A 75 -3.09 1.27 -0.72
C ARG A 75 -1.70 0.73 -1.14
N ALA A 76 -1.57 0.41 -2.42
CA ALA A 76 -0.39 -0.25 -2.97
C ALA A 76 -0.08 0.22 -4.39
N TYR A 77 1.17 0.07 -4.81
CA TYR A 77 1.57 0.28 -6.20
C TYR A 77 1.45 -1.04 -6.96
N ILE A 78 0.60 -1.06 -7.98
CA ILE A 78 0.41 -2.20 -8.87
C ILE A 78 1.41 -2.07 -10.02
N ILE A 79 2.28 -3.06 -10.16
CA ILE A 79 3.35 -3.09 -11.15
C ILE A 79 3.12 -4.28 -12.07
N ASP A 80 3.06 -4.01 -13.37
CA ASP A 80 2.98 -5.04 -14.41
C ASP A 80 4.40 -5.35 -14.93
N LYS A 81 4.98 -6.44 -14.40
CA LYS A 81 6.35 -6.84 -14.65
C LYS A 81 6.54 -7.29 -16.10
N GLU A 82 7.64 -6.83 -16.72
CA GLU A 82 8.10 -7.31 -18.02
C GLU A 82 9.49 -7.97 -17.95
N SER A 83 10.30 -7.61 -16.95
CA SER A 83 11.66 -8.13 -16.76
C SER A 83 11.87 -8.62 -15.33
N ASP A 84 12.82 -9.53 -15.13
CA ASP A 84 13.20 -10.05 -13.81
C ASP A 84 13.89 -9.01 -12.93
N LYS A 85 14.29 -7.87 -13.51
CA LYS A 85 14.81 -6.71 -12.79
C LYS A 85 13.88 -5.54 -12.98
N ILE A 86 13.31 -5.04 -11.89
CA ILE A 86 12.42 -3.88 -11.88
C ILE A 86 13.12 -2.77 -11.11
N SER A 87 13.09 -1.54 -11.63
CA SER A 87 13.56 -0.38 -10.88
C SER A 87 12.70 0.84 -11.13
N PHE A 88 12.59 1.69 -10.11
CA PHE A 88 11.87 2.96 -10.19
C PHE A 88 12.24 3.85 -9.00
N VAL A 89 11.82 5.11 -9.07
CA VAL A 89 11.91 6.10 -7.99
C VAL A 89 10.51 6.50 -7.53
N LEU A 90 10.27 6.43 -6.22
CA LEU A 90 9.10 7.07 -5.59
C LEU A 90 9.47 8.50 -5.22
N ASN A 91 8.79 9.47 -5.83
CA ASN A 91 9.04 10.90 -5.65
C ASN A 91 8.43 11.43 -4.34
N GLY A 92 9.02 11.00 -3.23
CA GLY A 92 8.64 11.42 -1.89
C GLY A 92 8.89 12.91 -1.64
N SER A 93 7.92 13.57 -1.01
CA SER A 93 8.02 14.96 -0.54
C SER A 93 7.26 15.18 0.77
N GLU A 94 7.32 16.37 1.36
CA GLU A 94 6.49 16.75 2.52
C GLU A 94 4.98 16.73 2.21
N LYS A 95 4.60 16.91 0.94
CA LYS A 95 3.21 16.88 0.48
C LYS A 95 2.75 15.48 0.09
N THR A 96 3.66 14.70 -0.50
CA THR A 96 3.47 13.34 -1.01
C THR A 96 4.49 12.38 -0.37
N PRO A 97 4.40 12.11 0.94
CA PRO A 97 5.42 11.33 1.64
C PRO A 97 5.35 9.86 1.25
N VAL A 98 6.52 9.22 1.18
CA VAL A 98 6.62 7.75 1.13
C VAL A 98 6.33 7.22 2.53
N HIS A 99 5.28 6.40 2.66
CA HIS A 99 4.83 5.90 3.95
C HIS A 99 4.37 4.45 3.86
N ASN A 100 5.05 3.52 4.53
CA ASN A 100 4.76 2.08 4.59
C ASN A 100 4.33 1.51 3.23
N VAL A 101 5.30 1.36 2.33
CA VAL A 101 5.06 1.03 0.92
C VAL A 101 4.62 -0.41 0.77
N CYS A 102 3.58 -0.61 -0.04
CA CYS A 102 3.17 -1.93 -0.53
C CYS A 102 3.29 -1.94 -2.05
N LEU A 103 3.86 -3.01 -2.61
CA LEU A 103 3.99 -3.25 -4.04
C LEU A 103 3.26 -4.57 -4.36
N VAL A 104 2.46 -4.55 -5.42
CA VAL A 104 1.79 -5.72 -5.99
C VAL A 104 2.37 -5.92 -7.38
N ILE A 105 3.28 -6.88 -7.51
CA ILE A 105 4.00 -7.17 -8.75
C ILE A 105 3.29 -8.33 -9.43
N LYS A 106 2.53 -8.00 -10.48
CA LYS A 106 1.87 -8.98 -11.36
C LYS A 106 2.91 -9.67 -12.25
N ASN A 107 2.52 -10.80 -12.83
CA ASN A 107 3.36 -11.54 -13.76
C ASN A 107 4.74 -11.92 -13.17
N TRP A 108 4.75 -12.27 -11.87
CA TRP A 108 5.99 -12.63 -11.19
C TRP A 108 6.57 -13.93 -11.76
N SER A 109 5.69 -14.92 -11.99
CA SER A 109 5.96 -16.18 -12.69
C SER A 109 7.16 -16.95 -12.11
N ASP A 110 7.26 -16.96 -10.77
CA ASP A 110 8.25 -17.68 -9.98
C ASP A 110 7.71 -17.87 -8.55
N LYS A 111 8.00 -19.01 -7.92
CA LYS A 111 7.67 -19.28 -6.51
C LYS A 111 8.70 -18.69 -5.54
N ASN A 112 9.80 -18.16 -6.06
CA ASN A 112 10.85 -17.56 -5.28
C ASN A 112 10.49 -16.16 -4.79
N ASN A 113 11.08 -15.81 -3.66
CA ASN A 113 11.05 -14.48 -3.10
C ASN A 113 11.86 -13.50 -3.96
N ALA A 114 11.64 -12.20 -3.76
CA ALA A 114 12.44 -11.15 -4.34
C ALA A 114 13.46 -10.58 -3.35
N ALA A 115 14.61 -10.17 -3.91
CA ALA A 115 15.54 -9.27 -3.29
C ALA A 115 15.06 -7.83 -3.53
N LEU A 116 15.03 -7.03 -2.46
CA LEU A 116 14.68 -5.62 -2.51
C LEU A 116 15.90 -4.78 -2.15
N LEU A 117 16.22 -3.79 -2.99
CA LEU A 117 17.19 -2.75 -2.68
C LEU A 117 16.47 -1.41 -2.60
N ILE A 118 16.79 -0.66 -1.56
CA ILE A 118 16.28 0.69 -1.34
C ILE A 118 17.47 1.63 -1.24
N ASN A 119 17.55 2.62 -2.13
CA ASN A 119 18.70 3.51 -2.26
C ASN A 119 20.03 2.72 -2.29
N ASP A 120 20.08 1.70 -3.15
CA ASP A 120 21.20 0.77 -3.34
C ASP A 120 21.60 -0.10 -2.13
N LYS A 121 20.85 -0.02 -1.03
CA LYS A 121 21.05 -0.90 0.13
C LYS A 121 20.13 -2.11 0.03
N LYS A 122 20.69 -3.32 0.09
CA LYS A 122 19.93 -4.57 0.15
C LYS A 122 19.15 -4.67 1.47
N MET A 123 17.86 -4.98 1.39
CA MET A 123 16.97 -5.10 2.53
C MET A 123 16.94 -6.55 3.03
N GLU A 124 17.06 -6.71 4.35
CA GLU A 124 16.96 -8.01 5.00
C GLU A 124 15.49 -8.35 5.31
N LYS A 125 15.14 -9.63 5.15
CA LYS A 125 13.81 -10.13 5.52
C LYS A 125 13.58 -9.95 7.01
N GLY A 126 12.37 -9.53 7.40
CA GLY A 126 12.05 -9.38 8.81
C GLY A 126 10.77 -8.59 9.06
N LYS A 127 10.62 -8.07 10.28
CA LYS A 127 9.39 -7.34 10.66
C LYS A 127 9.14 -6.10 9.79
N SER A 128 10.20 -5.50 9.25
CA SER A 128 10.15 -4.30 8.40
C SER A 128 10.11 -4.61 6.91
N PHE A 129 10.45 -5.82 6.47
CA PHE A 129 10.39 -6.25 5.08
C PHE A 129 9.70 -7.61 4.99
N ARG A 130 8.47 -7.61 4.49
CA ARG A 130 7.64 -8.79 4.36
C ARG A 130 7.28 -9.00 2.90
N GLN A 131 7.17 -10.26 2.51
CA GLN A 131 6.77 -10.62 1.17
C GLN A 131 5.99 -11.91 1.15
N GLY A 132 5.20 -12.11 0.11
CA GLY A 132 4.41 -13.33 -0.08
C GLY A 132 3.87 -13.41 -1.50
N ILE A 133 3.61 -14.64 -1.93
CA ILE A 133 3.05 -14.92 -3.25
C ILE A 133 1.56 -15.21 -3.10
N VAL A 134 0.75 -14.56 -3.92
CA VAL A 134 -0.67 -14.81 -4.08
C VAL A 134 -0.95 -15.16 -5.53
N TYR A 135 -2.14 -15.67 -5.82
CA TYR A 135 -2.58 -15.99 -7.17
C TYR A 135 -3.69 -15.03 -7.58
N ASP A 136 -3.64 -14.54 -8.81
CA ASP A 136 -4.75 -13.78 -9.39
C ASP A 136 -5.92 -14.70 -9.79
N THR A 137 -6.99 -14.13 -10.33
CA THR A 137 -8.18 -14.89 -10.75
C THR A 137 -7.91 -15.86 -11.91
N ASN A 138 -6.82 -15.67 -12.64
CA ASN A 138 -6.39 -16.52 -13.74
C ASN A 138 -5.36 -17.57 -13.29
N GLY A 139 -5.02 -17.60 -12.00
CA GLY A 139 -4.03 -18.51 -11.44
C GLY A 139 -2.58 -18.07 -11.64
N ASN A 140 -2.32 -16.83 -12.07
CA ASN A 140 -0.96 -16.31 -12.22
C ASN A 140 -0.40 -15.86 -10.87
N GLU A 141 0.87 -16.17 -10.65
CA GLU A 141 1.60 -15.77 -9.45
C GLU A 141 1.84 -14.26 -9.42
N THR A 142 1.41 -13.64 -8.33
CA THR A 142 1.58 -12.22 -8.02
C THR A 142 2.38 -12.10 -6.73
N LEU A 143 3.48 -11.34 -6.78
CA LEU A 143 4.31 -11.08 -5.61
C LEU A 143 3.80 -9.83 -4.88
N ILE A 144 3.59 -9.96 -3.57
CA ILE A 144 3.29 -8.86 -2.67
C ILE A 144 4.55 -8.54 -1.87
N LEU A 145 5.00 -7.28 -1.92
CA LEU A 145 6.10 -6.76 -1.10
C LEU A 145 5.58 -5.66 -0.21
N TRP A 146 5.83 -5.76 1.09
CA TRP A 146 5.55 -4.69 2.04
C TRP A 146 6.83 -4.29 2.77
N TYR A 147 7.07 -2.99 2.84
CA TYR A 147 8.23 -2.45 3.52
C TYR A 147 7.88 -1.25 4.41
N LYS A 148 8.32 -1.32 5.66
CA LYS A 148 8.16 -0.25 6.65
C LYS A 148 9.14 0.88 6.37
N LEU A 149 8.68 1.91 5.69
CA LEU A 149 9.49 3.05 5.26
C LEU A 149 8.74 4.37 5.43
N ASN A 150 9.46 5.37 5.93
CA ASN A 150 8.99 6.75 5.97
C ASN A 150 10.06 7.63 5.33
N SER A 151 9.68 8.44 4.34
CA SER A 151 10.57 9.40 3.71
C SER A 151 9.79 10.58 3.13
N THR A 152 10.33 11.78 3.28
CA THR A 152 9.90 13.00 2.58
C THR A 152 10.88 13.39 1.47
N LYS A 153 11.75 12.46 1.09
CA LYS A 153 12.69 12.57 -0.03
C LYS A 153 12.43 11.46 -1.05
N PRO A 154 12.87 11.63 -2.31
CA PRO A 154 12.83 10.56 -3.30
C PRO A 154 13.50 9.29 -2.82
N VAL A 155 12.93 8.14 -3.17
CA VAL A 155 13.43 6.81 -2.80
C VAL A 155 13.57 5.95 -4.04
N SER A 156 14.79 5.49 -4.33
CA SER A 156 15.04 4.51 -5.38
C SER A 156 14.74 3.11 -4.88
N MET A 157 13.99 2.35 -5.67
CA MET A 157 13.59 0.97 -5.42
C MET A 157 14.10 0.09 -6.55
N LYS A 158 14.75 -1.03 -6.21
CA LYS A 158 15.13 -2.07 -7.17
C LYS A 158 14.68 -3.43 -6.65
N ILE A 159 14.00 -4.19 -7.50
CA ILE A 159 13.49 -5.52 -7.20
C ILE A 159 14.11 -6.50 -8.20
N GLU A 160 14.69 -7.56 -7.68
CA GLU A 160 15.26 -8.66 -8.46
C GLU A 160 14.81 -9.99 -7.87
N LYS A 161 14.79 -11.07 -8.66
CA LYS A 161 14.62 -12.42 -8.13
C LYS A 161 15.79 -12.79 -7.21
N GLU A 162 15.52 -13.50 -6.11
CA GLU A 162 16.58 -14.09 -5.26
C GLU A 162 17.27 -15.29 -5.91
#